data_AF-A0A7T7HP29-F1
#
_entry.id   AF-A0A7T7HP29-F1
#
_cell.length_a   1.000
_cell.length_b   1.000
_cell.length_c   1.000
_cell.angle_alpha   90.00
_cell.angle_beta   90.00
_cell.angle_gamma   90.00
#
_symmetry.space_group_name_H-M   'P 1'
#
loop_
_entity.id
_entity.type
_entity.pdbx_description
1 polymer ?
#
loop_
_entity_poly.entity_id
_entity_poly.type
_entity_poly.pdbx_seq_one_letter_code
_entity_poly.pdbx_strand_id
1 'polypeptide(L)'
;MRQEQLMPLPDPDWIETLRAEAEKPGRTKAAIAKELGISRPAVSLICAGKYTARLNKVGVKIAAKVMALYGRKVWCAHLRTSISNDQCRENHNAPMTMSDPVRLKQWAACHACPLNPKNMEEESHAVGHDARSPKDIPGRSGNDHHPAHLRNGGT
;
A
#
# COMPACT_ATOMS: atom_id res chain seq x y z
N MET A 1 23.59 38.30 -1.32
CA MET A 1 22.67 37.28 -0.75
C MET A 1 21.28 37.55 -1.30
N ARG A 2 20.82 36.80 -2.29
CA ARG A 2 19.49 36.96 -2.87
C ARG A 2 18.71 35.70 -2.50
N GLN A 3 17.88 35.79 -1.47
CA GLN A 3 16.84 34.80 -1.24
C GLN A 3 15.88 34.93 -2.41
N GLU A 4 16.07 34.11 -3.44
CA GLU A 4 15.03 33.84 -4.43
C GLU A 4 13.88 33.20 -3.67
N GLN A 5 12.88 34.03 -3.35
CA GLN A 5 11.56 33.57 -2.96
C GLN A 5 11.02 32.73 -4.11
N LEU A 6 11.28 31.42 -4.06
CA LEU A 6 10.45 30.45 -4.73
C LEU A 6 9.03 30.69 -4.21
N MET A 7 8.16 31.18 -5.09
CA MET A 7 6.72 31.08 -4.92
C MET A 7 6.43 29.64 -4.49
N PRO A 8 5.94 29.40 -3.26
CA PRO A 8 5.77 28.03 -2.79
C PRO A 8 4.71 27.40 -3.69
N LEU A 9 5.14 26.41 -4.48
CA LEU A 9 4.19 25.53 -5.17
C LEU A 9 3.14 25.10 -4.14
N PRO A 10 1.84 25.22 -4.47
CA PRO A 10 0.78 24.89 -3.53
C PRO A 10 1.06 23.51 -2.93
N ASP A 11 1.00 23.45 -1.59
CA ASP A 11 1.18 22.19 -0.89
C ASP A 11 0.13 21.20 -1.43
N PRO A 12 0.51 19.95 -1.73
CA PRO A 12 -0.44 18.93 -2.15
C PRO A 12 -1.63 18.84 -1.18
N ASP A 13 -2.86 18.65 -1.68
CA ASP A 13 -4.11 18.65 -0.89
C ASP A 13 -4.04 17.80 0.40
N TRP A 14 -3.30 16.69 0.36
CA TRP A 14 -3.15 15.80 1.51
C TRP A 14 -2.33 16.44 2.66
N ILE A 15 -1.37 17.33 2.36
CA ILE A 15 -0.62 18.07 3.37
C ILE A 15 -1.53 19.08 4.07
N GLU A 16 -2.36 19.78 3.31
CA GLU A 16 -3.36 20.69 3.86
C GLU A 16 -4.35 19.94 4.75
N THR A 17 -4.85 18.80 4.29
CA THR A 17 -5.73 17.92 5.07
C THR A 17 -5.08 17.48 6.38
N LEU A 18 -3.80 17.11 6.35
CA LEU A 18 -3.06 16.72 7.56
C LEU A 18 -2.84 17.89 8.52
N ARG A 19 -2.56 19.09 7.99
CA ARG A 19 -2.38 20.31 8.79
C ARG A 19 -3.69 20.69 9.49
N ALA A 20 -4.80 20.68 8.75
CA ALA A 20 -6.13 20.93 9.29
C ALA A 20 -6.50 19.93 10.40
N GLU A 21 -6.17 18.64 10.25
CA GLU A 21 -6.39 17.64 11.31
C GLU A 21 -5.54 17.91 12.55
N ALA A 22 -4.28 18.35 12.37
CA ALA A 22 -3.37 18.66 13.46
C ALA A 22 -3.73 19.94 14.24
N GLU A 23 -4.47 20.86 13.62
CA GLU A 23 -4.95 22.11 14.23
C GLU A 23 -6.24 21.93 15.05
N LYS A 24 -6.92 20.77 14.94
CA LYS A 24 -8.14 20.50 15.72
C LYS A 24 -7.87 20.52 17.23
N PRO A 25 -8.76 21.11 18.05
CA PRO A 25 -8.61 21.12 19.49
C PRO A 25 -8.60 19.69 20.05
N GLY A 26 -7.65 19.40 20.95
CA GLY A 26 -7.47 18.07 21.54
C GLY A 26 -6.75 17.05 20.64
N ARG A 27 -6.39 17.40 19.39
CA ARG A 27 -5.55 16.54 18.56
C ARG A 27 -4.07 16.71 18.88
N THR A 28 -3.37 15.59 18.88
CA THR A 28 -1.91 15.56 19.06
C THR A 28 -1.24 14.92 17.84
N LYS A 29 -0.06 15.44 17.47
CA LYS A 29 0.78 14.85 16.41
C LYS A 29 1.14 13.39 16.71
N ALA A 30 1.19 13.00 17.99
CA ALA A 30 1.45 11.62 18.40
C ALA A 30 0.28 10.68 18.09
N ALA A 31 -0.96 11.12 18.34
CA ALA A 31 -2.15 10.35 17.99
C ALA A 31 -2.27 10.17 16.46
N ILE A 32 -2.09 11.25 15.70
CA ILE A 32 -2.09 11.23 14.23
C ILE A 32 -1.00 10.28 13.69
N ALA A 33 0.21 10.34 14.25
CA ALA A 33 1.31 9.45 13.88
C ALA A 33 0.95 7.96 14.09
N LYS A 34 0.28 7.64 15.20
CA LYS A 34 -0.18 6.27 15.52
C LYS A 34 -1.22 5.79 14.51
N GLU A 35 -2.20 6.62 14.16
CA GLU A 35 -3.25 6.28 13.19
C GLU A 35 -2.69 6.06 11.77
N LEU A 36 -1.74 6.91 11.37
CA LEU A 36 -1.06 6.79 10.08
C LEU A 36 0.01 5.68 10.05
N GLY A 37 0.42 5.17 11.21
CA GLY A 37 1.52 4.21 11.35
C GLY A 37 2.86 4.78 10.89
N ILE A 38 3.14 6.05 11.21
CA ILE A 38 4.42 6.73 10.92
C ILE A 38 5.01 7.35 12.19
N SER A 39 6.23 7.87 12.11
CA SER A 39 6.88 8.49 13.26
C SER A 39 6.32 9.90 13.53
N ARG A 40 6.23 10.28 14.81
CA ARG A 40 5.85 11.65 15.23
C ARG A 40 6.75 12.73 14.60
N PRO A 41 8.09 12.57 14.51
CA PRO A 41 8.94 13.52 13.82
C PRO A 41 8.56 13.71 12.35
N ALA A 42 8.15 12.64 11.64
CA ALA A 42 7.69 12.74 10.26
C ALA A 42 6.44 13.64 10.15
N VAL A 43 5.44 13.43 11.01
CA VAL A 43 4.25 14.30 11.07
C VAL A 43 4.66 15.76 11.32
N SER A 44 5.57 16.01 12.27
CA SER A 44 6.01 17.37 12.56
C SER A 44 6.75 18.04 11.41
N LEU A 45 7.60 17.31 10.69
CA LEU A 45 8.32 17.82 9.51
C LEU A 45 7.36 18.15 8.36
N ILE A 46 6.33 17.32 8.15
CA ILE A 46 5.31 17.56 7.12
C ILE A 46 4.51 18.81 7.45
N CYS A 47 3.98 18.94 8.68
CA CYS A 47 3.23 20.13 9.08
C CYS A 47 4.06 21.41 8.97
N ALA A 48 5.38 21.33 9.24
CA ALA A 48 6.32 22.45 9.14
C ALA A 48 6.77 22.76 7.70
N GLY A 49 6.29 22.02 6.68
CA GLY A 49 6.69 22.22 5.28
C GLY A 49 8.14 21.82 4.97
N LYS A 50 8.84 21.16 5.90
CA LYS A 50 10.25 20.75 5.76
C LYS A 50 10.43 19.36 5.18
N TYR A 51 9.33 18.64 4.94
CA TYR A 51 9.35 17.29 4.42
C TYR A 51 9.54 17.31 2.89
N THR A 52 10.80 17.16 2.45
CA THR A 52 11.20 17.21 1.03
C THR A 52 10.75 15.99 0.21
N ALA A 53 10.24 14.96 0.87
CA ALA A 53 9.79 13.71 0.26
C ALA A 53 8.40 13.79 -0.40
N ARG A 54 8.09 14.92 -1.05
CA ARG A 54 6.73 15.25 -1.53
C ARG A 54 6.17 14.27 -2.57
N LEU A 55 6.98 13.41 -3.18
CA LEU A 55 6.56 12.44 -4.22
C LEU A 55 7.31 11.10 -4.21
N ASN A 56 8.03 10.76 -3.14
CA ASN A 56 8.68 9.45 -3.07
C ASN A 56 7.65 8.34 -2.70
N LYS A 57 8.06 7.07 -2.82
CA LYS A 57 7.21 5.91 -2.46
C LYS A 57 6.59 6.03 -1.06
N VAL A 58 7.32 6.65 -0.13
CA VAL A 58 6.87 6.86 1.26
C VAL A 58 5.78 7.95 1.32
N GLY A 59 6.00 9.09 0.67
CA GLY A 59 5.05 10.20 0.59
C GLY A 59 3.72 9.77 -0.04
N VAL A 60 3.76 8.95 -1.09
CA VAL A 60 2.55 8.39 -1.71
C VAL A 60 1.74 7.53 -0.74
N LYS A 61 2.42 6.67 0.05
CA LYS A 61 1.75 5.84 1.07
C LYS A 61 1.15 6.68 2.21
N ILE A 62 1.86 7.72 2.64
CA ILE A 62 1.37 8.64 3.69
C ILE A 62 0.16 9.41 3.17
N ALA A 63 0.25 9.99 1.98
CA ALA A 63 -0.83 10.74 1.34
C ALA A 63 -2.09 9.89 1.20
N ALA A 64 -1.97 8.63 0.75
CA ALA A 64 -3.09 7.71 0.65
C ALA A 64 -3.78 7.49 2.00
N LYS A 65 -3.02 7.24 3.08
CA LYS A 65 -3.57 7.06 4.43
C LYS A 65 -4.25 8.31 4.97
N VAL A 66 -3.62 9.48 4.78
CA VAL A 66 -4.16 10.78 5.21
C VAL A 66 -5.50 11.05 4.50
N MET A 67 -5.54 10.88 3.18
CA MET A 67 -6.76 11.13 2.41
C MET A 67 -7.87 10.11 2.72
N ALA A 68 -7.51 8.85 2.98
CA ALA A 68 -8.48 7.84 3.38
C ALA A 68 -9.10 8.13 4.76
N LEU A 69 -8.27 8.46 5.77
CA LEU A 69 -8.73 8.67 7.15
C LEU A 69 -9.42 10.02 7.36
N TYR A 70 -8.86 11.10 6.81
CA TYR A 70 -9.28 12.45 7.13
C TYR A 70 -9.97 13.16 5.95
N GLY A 71 -9.55 12.85 4.72
CA GLY A 71 -10.10 13.48 3.51
C GLY A 71 -11.32 12.79 2.90
N ARG A 72 -11.62 11.54 3.30
CA ARG A 72 -12.63 10.66 2.68
C ARG A 72 -12.56 10.61 1.15
N LYS A 73 -11.36 10.73 0.61
CA LYS A 73 -11.04 10.75 -0.83
C LYS A 73 -9.86 9.84 -1.12
N VAL A 74 -9.63 9.54 -2.40
CA VAL A 74 -8.46 8.78 -2.85
C VAL A 74 -7.37 9.76 -3.28
N TRP A 75 -6.14 9.57 -2.81
CA TRP A 75 -4.99 10.27 -3.36
C TRP A 75 -4.48 9.54 -4.60
N CYS A 76 -4.66 10.12 -5.79
CA CYS A 76 -4.15 9.54 -7.03
C CYS A 76 -2.68 9.92 -7.23
N ALA A 77 -1.77 8.94 -7.13
CA ALA A 77 -0.33 9.19 -7.33
C ALA A 77 0.03 9.58 -8.77
N HIS A 78 -0.74 9.12 -9.76
CA HIS A 78 -0.54 9.45 -11.17
C HIS A 78 -0.95 10.90 -11.47
N LEU A 79 -2.18 11.27 -11.09
CA LEU A 79 -2.72 12.62 -11.29
C LEU A 79 -2.19 13.64 -10.28
N ARG A 80 -1.57 13.17 -9.19
CA ARG A 80 -1.04 13.98 -8.07
C ARG A 80 -2.09 14.89 -7.45
N THR A 81 -3.31 14.39 -7.32
CA THR A 81 -4.44 15.11 -6.75
C THR A 81 -5.39 14.17 -6.02
N SER A 82 -6.27 14.75 -5.20
CA SER A 82 -7.35 14.03 -4.55
C SER A 82 -8.53 13.84 -5.52
N ILE A 83 -9.03 12.61 -5.63
CA ILE A 83 -10.17 12.25 -6.47
C ILE A 83 -11.21 11.49 -5.64
N SER A 84 -12.45 11.42 -6.13
CA SER A 84 -13.47 10.58 -5.50
C SER A 84 -13.17 9.09 -5.70
N ASN A 85 -13.78 8.23 -4.88
CA ASN A 85 -13.70 6.78 -5.08
C ASN A 85 -14.28 6.36 -6.44
N ASP A 86 -15.37 7.00 -6.87
CA ASP A 86 -16.01 6.71 -8.15
C ASP A 86 -15.10 7.08 -9.32
N GLN A 87 -14.48 8.27 -9.29
CA GLN A 87 -13.48 8.68 -10.29
C GLN A 87 -12.29 7.73 -10.33
N CYS A 88 -11.83 7.25 -9.17
CA CYS A 88 -10.75 6.27 -9.12
C CYS A 88 -11.14 4.95 -9.79
N ARG A 89 -12.39 4.50 -9.61
CA ARG A 89 -12.95 3.29 -10.21
C ARG A 89 -13.19 3.45 -11.70
N GLU A 90 -13.73 4.59 -12.13
CA GLU A 90 -13.92 4.95 -13.54
C GLU A 90 -12.59 4.97 -14.29
N ASN A 91 -11.56 5.61 -13.72
CA ASN A 91 -10.22 5.63 -14.32
C ASN A 91 -9.59 4.24 -14.45
N HIS A 92 -9.95 3.29 -13.58
CA HIS A 92 -9.50 1.90 -13.67
C HIS A 92 -10.27 1.11 -14.74
N ASN A 93 -11.58 1.33 -14.83
CA ASN A 93 -12.45 0.61 -15.75
C ASN A 93 -12.43 1.19 -17.18
N ALA A 94 -11.81 2.35 -17.38
CA ALA A 94 -11.68 2.97 -18.69
C ALA A 94 -10.94 2.02 -19.66
N PRO A 95 -11.40 1.91 -20.92
CA PRO A 95 -10.78 1.01 -21.88
C PRO A 95 -9.37 1.47 -22.25
N MET A 96 -8.49 0.51 -22.55
CA MET A 96 -7.17 0.80 -23.08
C MET A 96 -7.28 1.48 -24.45
N THR A 97 -6.84 2.73 -24.56
CA THR A 97 -6.82 3.46 -25.84
C THR A 97 -5.39 3.58 -26.36
N MET A 98 -5.12 3.04 -27.55
CA MET A 98 -3.80 3.13 -28.18
C MET A 98 -3.56 4.46 -28.92
N SER A 99 -4.63 5.17 -29.26
CA SER A 99 -4.58 6.45 -30.00
C SER A 99 -4.32 7.68 -29.12
N ASP A 100 -4.46 7.54 -27.80
CA ASP A 100 -4.26 8.63 -26.83
C ASP A 100 -3.17 8.22 -25.81
N PRO A 101 -1.96 8.79 -25.92
CA PRO A 101 -0.85 8.42 -25.04
C PRO A 101 -1.06 8.87 -23.59
N VAL A 102 -1.89 9.88 -23.33
CA VAL A 102 -2.21 10.32 -21.96
C VAL A 102 -3.12 9.29 -21.29
N ARG A 103 -4.18 8.89 -21.99
CA ARG A 103 -5.08 7.82 -21.51
C ARG A 103 -4.38 6.48 -21.37
N LEU A 104 -3.47 6.14 -22.28
CA LEU A 104 -2.66 4.92 -22.18
C LEU A 104 -1.80 4.91 -20.91
N LYS A 105 -1.15 6.04 -20.58
CA LYS A 105 -0.37 6.19 -19.34
C LYS A 105 -1.25 6.10 -18.09
N GLN A 106 -2.42 6.73 -18.11
CA GLN A 106 -3.40 6.64 -17.02
C GLN A 106 -3.86 5.19 -16.81
N TRP A 107 -4.23 4.49 -17.90
CA TRP A 107 -4.64 3.09 -17.88
C TRP A 107 -3.57 2.19 -17.25
N ALA A 108 -2.33 2.27 -17.75
CA ALA A 108 -1.21 1.48 -17.24
C ALA A 108 -0.93 1.79 -15.76
N ALA A 109 -1.00 3.07 -15.36
CA ALA A 109 -0.81 3.47 -13.98
C ALA A 109 -1.92 2.95 -13.06
N CYS A 110 -3.19 2.96 -13.49
CA CYS A 110 -4.32 2.46 -12.73
C CYS A 110 -4.22 0.95 -12.47
N HIS A 111 -3.92 0.16 -13.51
CA HIS A 111 -3.81 -1.30 -13.39
C HIS A 111 -2.61 -1.75 -12.56
N ALA A 112 -1.51 -0.98 -12.55
CA ALA A 112 -0.35 -1.25 -11.69
C ALA A 112 -0.45 -0.61 -10.29
N CYS A 113 -1.54 0.09 -9.97
CA CYS A 113 -1.61 0.89 -8.74
C CYS A 113 -1.93 0.03 -7.51
N PRO A 114 -1.03 -0.06 -6.50
CA PRO A 114 -1.31 -0.82 -5.27
C PRO A 114 -2.30 -0.11 -4.34
N LEU A 115 -2.68 1.13 -4.67
CA LEU A 115 -3.64 1.94 -3.90
C LEU A 115 -5.01 1.99 -4.55
N ASN A 116 -5.20 1.33 -5.70
CA ASN A 116 -6.50 1.28 -6.33
C ASN A 116 -7.41 0.28 -5.58
N PRO A 117 -8.61 0.69 -5.14
CA PRO A 117 -9.56 -0.22 -4.48
C PRO A 117 -9.84 -1.50 -5.27
N LYS A 118 -9.90 -1.43 -6.60
CA LYS A 118 -10.12 -2.61 -7.45
C LYS A 118 -9.02 -3.66 -7.32
N ASN A 119 -7.77 -3.22 -7.34
CA ASN A 119 -6.62 -4.12 -7.22
C ASN A 119 -6.52 -4.73 -5.82
N MET A 120 -6.91 -3.99 -4.78
CA MET A 120 -6.96 -4.49 -3.39
C MET A 120 -8.09 -5.51 -3.17
N GLU A 121 -9.25 -5.33 -3.82
CA GLU A 121 -10.38 -6.27 -3.79
C GLU A 121 -10.02 -7.61 -4.46
N GLU A 122 -9.31 -7.58 -5.60
CA GLU A 122 -8.92 -8.78 -6.36
C GLU A 122 -7.94 -9.69 -5.60
N GLU A 123 -6.97 -9.10 -4.89
CA GLU A 123 -5.97 -9.84 -4.13
C GLU A 123 -6.59 -10.60 -2.93
N SER A 124 -7.69 -10.11 -2.38
CA SER A 124 -8.43 -10.79 -1.30
C SER A 124 -9.25 -12.01 -1.77
N HIS A 125 -9.65 -12.04 -3.05
CA HIS A 125 -10.38 -13.17 -3.65
C HIS A 125 -9.45 -14.25 -4.23
N ALA A 126 -8.22 -13.87 -4.63
CA ALA A 126 -7.24 -14.78 -5.21
C ALA A 126 -6.65 -15.80 -4.20
N VAL A 127 -6.80 -15.58 -2.89
CA VAL A 127 -6.29 -16.47 -1.83
C VAL A 127 -7.17 -17.73 -1.62
N GLY A 128 -8.24 -17.90 -2.41
CA GLY A 128 -9.26 -18.93 -2.18
C GLY A 128 -9.20 -20.21 -3.05
N HIS A 129 -8.16 -20.48 -3.86
CA HIS A 129 -8.23 -21.65 -4.76
C HIS A 129 -6.89 -22.31 -5.16
N ASP A 130 -5.99 -22.62 -4.21
CA ASP A 130 -4.94 -23.63 -4.48
C ASP A 130 -4.47 -24.31 -3.18
N ALA A 131 -5.40 -24.92 -2.45
CA ALA A 131 -5.07 -25.99 -1.51
C ALA A 131 -5.30 -27.32 -2.24
N ARG A 132 -4.30 -27.79 -2.99
CA ARG A 132 -4.26 -29.18 -3.45
C ARG A 132 -4.06 -30.05 -2.20
N SER A 133 -5.19 -30.55 -1.69
CA SER A 133 -5.28 -31.42 -0.52
C SER A 133 -4.43 -32.69 -0.76
N PRO A 134 -3.50 -33.06 0.14
CA PRO A 134 -2.88 -34.37 0.12
C PRO A 134 -3.90 -35.40 0.63
N LYS A 135 -4.70 -35.94 -0.28
CA LYS A 135 -5.41 -37.20 -0.06
C LYS A 135 -4.84 -38.18 -1.08
N ASP A 136 -4.58 -39.40 -0.63
CA ASP A 136 -3.98 -40.53 -1.37
C ASP A 136 -2.48 -40.77 -1.11
N ILE A 137 -2.13 -41.02 0.15
CA ILE A 137 -1.09 -42.02 0.45
C ILE A 137 -1.82 -43.25 1.02
N PRO A 138 -2.07 -44.31 0.23
CA PRO A 138 -2.61 -45.55 0.78
C PRO A 138 -1.54 -46.24 1.64
N GLY A 139 -1.98 -46.71 2.81
CA GLY A 139 -1.13 -47.17 3.90
C GLY A 139 -0.26 -48.37 3.60
N ARG A 140 0.91 -48.40 4.25
CA ARG A 140 1.71 -49.62 4.41
C ARG A 140 1.63 -50.07 5.86
N SER A 141 0.81 -51.09 6.05
CA SER A 141 0.65 -51.88 7.27
C SER A 141 1.99 -52.19 7.92
N GLY A 142 2.14 -51.81 9.18
CA GLY A 142 3.15 -52.42 10.06
C GLY A 142 2.82 -53.90 10.22
N ASN A 143 3.82 -54.75 10.08
CA ASN A 143 3.78 -56.09 10.64
C ASN A 143 5.17 -56.38 11.18
N ASP A 144 5.24 -56.42 12.51
CA ASP A 144 6.37 -56.85 13.32
C ASP A 144 6.78 -58.27 12.95
N HIS A 145 8.08 -58.51 12.70
CA HIS A 145 8.75 -59.78 13.00
C HIS A 145 10.25 -59.49 13.31
N HIS A 146 10.57 -59.43 14.60
CA HIS A 146 11.88 -59.87 15.15
C HIS A 146 11.97 -61.42 15.00
N PRO A 147 13.09 -62.14 15.23
CA PRO A 147 14.44 -61.74 15.65
C PRO A 147 15.62 -62.51 14.99
N ALA A 148 16.84 -62.22 15.47
CA ALA A 148 18.03 -63.11 15.55
C ALA A 148 18.77 -63.40 14.22
N HIS A 149 20.11 -63.48 14.14
CA HIS A 149 21.09 -64.08 15.04
C HIS A 149 22.52 -63.53 14.72
N LEU A 150 23.39 -63.49 15.76
CA LEU A 150 24.78 -64.00 15.85
C LEU A 150 25.78 -63.65 14.69
N ARG A 151 27.08 -63.39 14.87
CA ARG A 151 28.06 -63.45 15.96
C ARG A 151 29.41 -63.00 15.36
N ASN A 152 30.30 -62.45 16.20
CA ASN A 152 31.78 -62.60 16.23
C ASN A 152 32.60 -62.20 14.98
N GLY A 153 33.77 -61.54 15.04
CA GLY A 153 34.81 -61.47 16.07
C GLY A 153 36.13 -61.99 15.49
N GLY A 154 37.21 -61.20 15.54
CA GLY A 154 38.60 -61.57 15.20
C GLY A 154 38.91 -61.58 13.71
N THR A 155 40.02 -61.03 13.21
CA THR A 155 41.40 -61.03 13.72
C THR A 155 42.14 -59.81 13.18
#